data_AF-A0A845JS54-F1
#
_entry.id   AF-A0A845JS54-F1
#
_cell.length_a   1.000
_cell.length_b   1.000
_cell.length_c   1.000
_cell.angle_alpha   90.00
_cell.angle_beta   90.00
_cell.angle_gamma   90.00
#
_symmetry.space_group_name_H-M   'P 1'
#
loop_
_entity.id
_entity.type
_entity.pdbx_description
1 polymer ?
#
loop_
_entity_poly.entity_id
_entity_poly.type
_entity_poly.pdbx_seq_one_letter_code
_entity_poly.pdbx_strand_id
1 'polypeptide(L)'
;MTFRKKTNFFSCFCTRFFAGAVILFSKEILPIFNKGLEHYRNRRWEEGIQCFEQVLAKKDDGPSLTYFERCITFQAQPPPDDWDGVLGMTTK
;
A
#
# COMPACT_ATOMS: atom_id res chain seq x y z
N MET A 1 30.18 26.69 14.93
CA MET A 1 29.82 26.40 13.52
C MET A 1 30.90 25.49 12.94
N THR A 2 30.69 24.32 12.33
CA THR A 2 29.53 23.56 11.86
C THR A 2 29.99 22.10 11.82
N PHE A 3 29.39 21.26 12.66
CA PHE A 3 29.68 19.82 12.72
C PHE A 3 28.80 19.11 11.68
N ARG A 4 29.24 19.02 10.42
CA ARG A 4 28.52 18.28 9.38
C ARG A 4 28.97 16.82 9.41
N LYS A 5 28.29 16.00 10.22
CA LYS A 5 28.46 14.55 10.23
C LYS A 5 28.13 14.00 8.83
N LYS A 6 29.17 13.61 8.09
CA LYS A 6 29.09 12.64 7.00
C LYS A 6 29.10 11.27 7.65
N THR A 7 27.94 10.62 7.71
CA THR A 7 27.85 9.20 8.08
C THR A 7 26.62 8.62 7.41
N ASN A 8 26.84 7.54 6.65
CA ASN A 8 25.95 6.39 6.49
C ASN A 8 24.62 6.69 5.75
N PHE A 9 24.25 6.04 4.65
CA PHE A 9 24.13 4.59 4.52
C PHE A 9 23.87 4.31 3.03
N PHE A 10 24.92 4.11 2.24
CA PHE A 10 24.79 3.51 0.91
C PHE A 10 24.54 2.01 1.13
N SER A 11 23.29 1.64 1.42
CA SER A 11 22.88 0.25 1.43
C SER A 11 22.21 -0.07 0.10
N CYS A 12 22.97 -0.79 -0.71
CA CYS A 12 22.53 -1.79 -1.65
C CYS A 12 21.12 -2.34 -1.33
N PHE A 13 20.12 -1.98 -2.14
CA PHE A 13 18.89 -2.77 -2.29
C PHE A 13 18.52 -2.86 -3.77
N CYS A 14 19.52 -3.16 -4.58
CA CYS A 14 19.31 -3.82 -5.86
C CYS A 14 19.28 -5.32 -5.54
N THR A 15 18.08 -5.89 -5.31
CA THR A 15 17.68 -7.30 -5.56
C THR A 15 16.47 -7.72 -4.71
N ARG A 16 15.26 -7.57 -5.25
CA ARG A 16 14.18 -8.59 -5.17
C ARG A 16 13.06 -8.13 -6.11
N PHE A 17 13.09 -8.53 -7.38
CA PHE A 17 12.43 -9.74 -7.84
C PHE A 17 10.95 -9.78 -7.41
N PHE A 18 10.14 -8.86 -7.94
CA PHE A 18 8.69 -9.09 -8.05
C PHE A 18 8.45 -9.99 -9.25
N ALA A 19 8.90 -11.25 -9.13
CA ALA A 19 8.32 -12.32 -9.92
C ALA A 19 6.83 -12.32 -9.63
N GLY A 20 6.03 -12.32 -10.70
CA GLY A 20 4.59 -12.38 -10.64
C GLY A 20 4.16 -13.56 -9.78
N ALA A 21 3.87 -13.27 -8.50
CA ALA A 21 3.02 -14.12 -7.70
C ALA A 21 1.65 -13.99 -8.38
N VAL A 22 1.28 -15.01 -9.16
CA VAL A 22 -0.11 -15.24 -9.50
C VAL A 22 -0.81 -15.44 -8.16
N ILE A 23 -1.39 -14.37 -7.63
CA ILE A 23 -2.06 -14.38 -6.34
C ILE A 23 -3.24 -15.33 -6.50
N LEU A 24 -3.14 -16.51 -5.91
CA LEU A 24 -4.29 -17.36 -5.61
C LEU A 24 -5.13 -16.58 -4.59
N PHE A 25 -5.92 -15.65 -5.11
CA PHE A 25 -6.93 -14.98 -4.32
C PHE A 25 -8.09 -15.96 -4.15
N SER A 26 -8.42 -16.27 -2.90
CA SER A 26 -9.60 -17.09 -2.59
C SER A 26 -10.84 -16.37 -3.10
N LYS A 27 -11.77 -17.11 -3.72
CA LYS A 27 -12.96 -16.56 -4.39
C LYS A 27 -13.81 -15.66 -3.46
N GLU A 28 -13.75 -15.89 -2.15
CA GLU A 28 -14.49 -15.17 -1.12
C GLU A 28 -13.79 -13.92 -0.59
N ILE A 29 -12.45 -13.82 -0.69
CA ILE A 29 -11.70 -12.63 -0.23
C ILE A 29 -11.60 -11.57 -1.32
N LEU A 30 -11.67 -11.98 -2.60
CA LEU A 30 -11.68 -11.08 -3.76
C LEU A 30 -12.71 -9.96 -3.67
N PRO A 31 -13.99 -10.21 -3.36
CA PRO A 31 -14.97 -9.13 -3.29
C PRO A 31 -14.66 -8.14 -2.16
N ILE A 32 -14.14 -8.62 -1.02
CA ILE A 32 -13.77 -7.77 0.12
C ILE A 32 -12.57 -6.89 -0.24
N PHE A 33 -11.55 -7.49 -0.85
CA PHE A 33 -10.36 -6.79 -1.32
C PHE A 33 -10.71 -5.72 -2.38
N ASN A 34 -11.53 -6.09 -3.37
CA ASN A 34 -11.97 -5.15 -4.41
C ASN A 34 -12.80 -3.99 -3.83
N LYS A 35 -13.64 -4.27 -2.84
CA LYS A 35 -14.38 -3.22 -2.13
C LYS A 35 -13.42 -2.29 -1.40
N GLY A 36 -12.40 -2.83 -0.71
CA GLY A 36 -11.33 -2.03 -0.10
C GLY A 36 -10.60 -1.13 -1.10
N LEU A 37 -10.29 -1.65 -2.29
CA LEU A 37 -9.69 -0.87 -3.37
C LEU A 37 -10.59 0.25 -3.89
N GLU A 38 -11.90 0.01 -4.00
CA GLU A 38 -12.86 1.03 -4.37
C GLU A 38 -12.91 2.15 -3.34
N HIS A 39 -12.92 1.81 -2.05
CA HIS A 39 -12.85 2.78 -0.96
C HIS A 39 -11.54 3.57 -0.99
N TYR A 40 -10.40 2.90 -1.18
CA TYR A 40 -9.08 3.53 -1.34
C TYR A 40 -9.07 4.55 -2.48
N ARG A 41 -9.60 4.21 -3.66
CA ARG A 41 -9.68 5.14 -4.81
C ARG A 41 -10.59 6.34 -4.55
N ASN A 42 -11.65 6.13 -3.78
CA ASN A 42 -12.58 7.21 -3.39
C ASN A 42 -12.09 8.03 -2.19
N ARG A 43 -10.84 7.85 -1.73
CA ARG A 43 -10.29 8.50 -0.52
C ARG A 43 -11.08 8.19 0.76
N ARG A 44 -11.84 7.09 0.76
CA ARG A 44 -12.59 6.56 1.90
C ARG A 44 -11.68 5.64 2.72
N TRP A 45 -10.72 6.24 3.42
CA TRP A 45 -9.60 5.51 4.05
C TRP A 45 -10.06 4.58 5.16
N GLU A 46 -10.95 5.03 6.03
CA GLU A 46 -11.45 4.23 7.16
C GLU A 46 -12.19 2.98 6.66
N GLU A 47 -13.08 3.13 5.68
CA GLU A 47 -13.80 2.00 5.11
C GLU A 47 -12.88 1.05 4.33
N GLY A 48 -11.85 1.60 3.68
CA GLY A 48 -10.78 0.81 3.05
C GLY A 48 -10.03 -0.04 4.07
N ILE A 49 -9.60 0.57 5.18
CA ILE A 49 -8.91 -0.09 6.30
C ILE A 49 -9.74 -1.27 6.81
N GLN A 50 -11.03 -1.05 7.10
CA GLN A 50 -11.92 -2.12 7.57
C GLN A 50 -12.06 -3.29 6.59
N CYS A 51 -12.04 -3.02 5.29
CA CYS A 51 -12.07 -4.07 4.27
C CYS A 51 -10.76 -4.86 4.25
N PHE A 52 -9.61 -4.18 4.31
CA PHE A 52 -8.30 -4.85 4.29
C PHE A 52 -8.04 -5.64 5.58
N GLU A 53 -8.46 -5.15 6.74
CA GLU A 53 -8.41 -5.91 8.00
C GLU A 53 -9.19 -7.21 7.92
N GLN A 54 -10.38 -7.20 7.32
CA GLN A 54 -11.17 -8.42 7.11
C GLN A 54 -10.47 -9.43 6.20
N VAL A 55 -9.72 -8.95 5.20
CA VAL A 55 -8.91 -9.82 4.33
C VAL A 55 -7.74 -10.39 5.13
N LEU A 56 -7.00 -9.54 5.85
CA LEU A 56 -5.84 -9.93 6.67
C LEU A 56 -6.21 -10.91 7.79
N ALA A 57 -7.39 -10.77 8.38
CA ALA A 57 -7.92 -11.69 9.38
C ALA A 57 -8.17 -13.11 8.82
N LYS A 58 -8.45 -13.22 7.51
CA LYS A 58 -8.70 -14.50 6.83
C LYS A 58 -7.45 -15.07 6.17
N LYS A 59 -6.58 -14.20 5.67
CA LYS A 59 -5.38 -14.55 4.91
C LYS A 59 -4.32 -13.47 5.12
N ASP A 60 -3.14 -13.89 5.54
CA ASP A 60 -1.96 -13.04 5.50
C ASP A 60 -1.58 -12.77 4.03
N ASP A 61 -1.94 -11.59 3.54
CA ASP A 61 -1.81 -11.19 2.14
C ASP A 61 -0.98 -9.90 2.06
N GLY A 62 0.22 -10.01 1.50
CA GLY A 62 1.15 -8.89 1.36
C GLY A 62 0.56 -7.65 0.67
N PRO A 63 -0.21 -7.80 -0.44
CA PRO A 63 -0.93 -6.68 -1.05
C PRO A 63 -1.94 -6.01 -0.10
N SER A 64 -2.76 -6.79 0.60
CA SER A 64 -3.75 -6.27 1.56
C SER A 64 -3.10 -5.48 2.69
N LEU A 65 -1.98 -5.97 3.23
CA LEU A 65 -1.20 -5.24 4.25
C LEU A 65 -0.65 -3.92 3.70
N THR A 66 -0.11 -3.95 2.48
CA THR A 66 0.43 -2.76 1.81
C THR A 66 -0.65 -1.68 1.65
N TYR A 67 -1.87 -2.05 1.23
CA TYR A 67 -2.96 -1.08 1.08
C TYR A 67 -3.49 -0.58 2.44
N PHE A 68 -3.55 -1.43 3.46
CA PHE A 68 -3.90 -1.04 4.82
C PHE A 68 -2.95 0.04 5.37
N GLU A 69 -1.64 -0.20 5.30
CA GLU A 69 -0.63 0.77 5.76
C GLU A 69 -0.70 2.10 4.99
N ARG A 70 -0.99 2.03 3.68
CA ARG A 70 -1.18 3.22 2.84
C ARG A 70 -2.40 4.01 3.25
N CYS A 71 -3.55 3.37 3.50
CA CYS A 71 -4.74 4.07 3.98
C CYS A 71 -4.47 4.81 5.29
N ILE A 72 -3.76 4.19 6.24
CA ILE A 72 -3.38 4.84 7.50
C ILE A 72 -2.45 6.02 7.24
N THR A 73 -1.47 5.85 6.36
CA THR A 73 -0.55 6.92 5.98
C THR A 73 -1.29 8.09 5.35
N PHE A 74 -2.26 7.83 4.45
CA PHE A 74 -3.07 8.86 3.82
C PHE A 74 -4.11 9.49 4.75
N GLN A 75 -4.54 8.81 5.80
CA GLN A 75 -5.36 9.41 6.85
C GLN A 75 -4.56 10.46 7.63
N ALA A 76 -3.27 10.19 7.91
CA ALA A 76 -2.37 11.13 8.58
C ALA A 76 -1.81 12.22 7.63
N GLN A 77 -1.56 11.86 6.38
CA GLN A 77 -1.00 12.71 5.33
C GLN A 77 -1.87 12.60 4.07
N PRO A 78 -3.00 13.35 4.01
CA PRO A 78 -3.92 13.26 2.89
C PRO A 78 -3.22 13.58 1.57
N PRO A 79 -3.43 12.77 0.52
CA PRO A 79 -2.87 13.05 -0.78
C PRO A 79 -3.48 14.34 -1.36
N PRO A 80 -2.79 15.01 -2.30
CA PRO A 80 -3.31 16.19 -2.97
C PRO A 80 -4.63 15.89 -3.70
N ASP A 81 -5.44 16.92 -3.92
CA ASP A 81 -6.79 16.76 -4.52
C ASP A 81 -6.78 16.17 -5.94
N ASP A 82 -5.66 16.27 -6.65
CA ASP A 82 -5.46 15.71 -7.99
C ASP A 82 -5.00 14.23 -7.96
N TRP A 83 -5.15 13.56 -6.82
CA TRP A 83 -4.75 12.17 -6.67
C TRP A 83 -5.78 11.21 -7.26
N ASP A 84 -5.46 10.64 -8.42
CA ASP A 84 -6.33 9.73 -9.20
C ASP A 84 -6.37 8.28 -8.66
N GLY A 85 -6.04 8.06 -7.39
CA GLY A 85 -6.00 6.70 -6.80
C GLY A 85 -4.92 5.77 -7.36
N VAL A 86 -4.10 6.24 -8.29
CA VAL A 86 -2.93 5.54 -8.84
C VAL A 86 -1.71 5.98 -8.05
N LEU A 87 -1.02 5.01 -7.43
CA LEU A 87 0.32 5.27 -6.92
C LEU A 87 1.24 5.33 -8.14
N GLY A 88 1.48 6.53 -8.65
CA GLY A 88 2.32 6.76 -9.81
C GLY A 88 3.74 6.29 -9.57
N MET A 89 4.00 4.99 -9.80
CA MET A 89 5.29 4.55 -10.30
C MET A 89 5.34 4.90 -11.79
N THR A 90 5.36 6.20 -12.08
CA THR A 90 5.78 6.68 -13.40
C THR A 90 7.30 6.56 -13.44
N THR A 91 7.78 5.34 -13.71
CA THR A 91 9.10 5.17 -14.30
C THR A 91 9.02 5.82 -15.68
N LYS A 92 9.66 6.98 -15.85
CA LYS A 92 9.89 7.58 -17.16
C LYS A 92 11.07 6.88 -17.85
#